data_AF-A0A182E5V8-F1
#
_entry.id   AF-A0A182E5V8-F1
#
_cell.length_a   1.000
_cell.length_b   1.000
_cell.length_c   1.000
_cell.angle_alpha   90.00
_cell.angle_beta   90.00
_cell.angle_gamma   90.00
#
_symmetry.space_group_name_H-M   'P 1'
#
loop_
_entity.id
_entity.type
_entity.pdbx_description
1 polymer ?
#
loop_
_entity_poly.entity_id
_entity_poly.type
_entity_poly.pdbx_seq_one_letter_code
_entity_poly.pdbx_strand_id
1 'polypeptide(L)'
;MHDFRSIYIRYEKSVLHGRIPSYRFVIPSSVYDPFLPENKGFCSDETPRYFDTDVQPQGCLPAGLFDIGRTKPGSPPIYMSGVHFYQSPPQVYQNFTGFPHPDSSQRTYIDLEPITGVIVEVFEASQINVGMINSSLHMLNKIPRMIVPVLWMNEMISLDEYTKNDLEKITFMPLGARILGISLVGAGIFLWAVFLIISLATIYLKRNADDETHLIEDDMEN
;
A
#
# COMPACT_ATOMS: atom_id res chain seq x y z
N MET A 1 24.94 18.17 -1.80
CA MET A 1 24.23 16.89 -1.54
C MET A 1 22.89 17.02 -2.26
N HIS A 2 22.64 16.22 -3.30
CA HIS A 2 21.42 16.31 -4.09
C HIS A 2 20.37 15.41 -3.43
N ASP A 3 19.59 15.95 -2.49
CA ASP A 3 18.64 15.14 -1.72
C ASP A 3 17.35 14.91 -2.52
N PHE A 4 17.23 13.70 -3.08
CA PHE A 4 15.93 13.11 -3.39
C PHE A 4 15.32 12.58 -2.08
N ARG A 5 14.04 12.85 -1.85
CA ARG A 5 13.33 12.33 -0.67
C ARG A 5 12.67 10.99 -0.96
N SER A 6 12.78 10.06 -0.01
CA SER A 6 11.92 8.88 0.03
C SER A 6 10.54 9.26 0.56
N ILE A 7 9.52 8.53 0.13
CA ILE A 7 8.14 8.64 0.63
C ILE A 7 7.69 7.28 1.14
N TYR A 8 6.73 7.27 2.07
CA TYR A 8 6.08 6.05 2.52
C TYR A 8 4.62 6.04 2.10
N ILE A 9 4.09 4.84 1.93
CA ILE A 9 2.68 4.60 1.61
C ILE A 9 2.00 3.93 2.80
N ARG A 10 0.71 4.19 2.98
CA ARG A 10 -0.10 3.62 4.07
C ARG A 10 -1.27 2.84 3.50
N TYR A 11 -1.54 1.68 4.11
CA TYR A 11 -2.73 0.92 3.81
C TYR A 11 -3.98 1.78 4.03
N GLU A 12 -4.87 1.76 3.06
CA GLU A 12 -6.17 2.39 3.16
C GLU A 12 -7.28 1.34 3.28
N LYS A 13 -7.40 0.48 2.28
CA LYS A 13 -8.53 -0.43 2.14
C LYS A 13 -8.20 -1.63 1.28
N SER A 14 -9.01 -2.67 1.40
CA SER A 14 -8.97 -3.82 0.49
C SER A 14 -9.85 -3.56 -0.73
N VAL A 15 -9.35 -3.92 -1.90
CA VAL A 15 -10.03 -3.82 -3.19
C VAL A 15 -9.90 -5.14 -3.94
N LEU A 16 -10.79 -5.37 -4.91
CA LEU A 16 -10.81 -6.58 -5.70
C LEU A 16 -10.64 -6.21 -7.18
N HIS A 17 -9.61 -6.76 -7.81
CA HIS A 17 -9.37 -6.64 -9.25
C HIS A 17 -9.75 -7.96 -9.91
N GLY A 18 -11.00 -8.08 -10.34
CA GLY A 18 -11.56 -9.34 -10.80
C GLY A 18 -11.68 -10.35 -9.66
N ARG A 19 -10.77 -11.33 -9.60
CA ARG A 19 -10.69 -12.34 -8.52
C ARG A 19 -9.43 -12.20 -7.66
N ILE A 20 -8.58 -11.22 -7.95
CA ILE A 20 -7.33 -10.98 -7.24
C ILE A 20 -7.62 -10.04 -6.06
N PRO A 21 -7.47 -10.50 -4.80
CA PRO A 21 -7.56 -9.60 -3.65
C PRO A 21 -6.35 -8.66 -3.66
N SER A 22 -6.58 -7.38 -3.40
CA SER A 22 -5.50 -6.40 -3.36
C SER A 22 -5.68 -5.42 -2.20
N TYR A 23 -4.57 -4.92 -1.69
CA TYR A 23 -4.52 -3.86 -0.69
C TYR A 23 -4.15 -2.55 -1.36
N ARG A 24 -5.02 -1.56 -1.21
CA ARG A 24 -4.78 -0.20 -1.69
C ARG A 24 -3.95 0.57 -0.68
N PHE A 25 -2.82 1.08 -1.15
CA PHE A 25 -1.93 1.96 -0.42
C PHE A 25 -1.97 3.37 -1.02
N VAL A 26 -1.91 4.38 -0.17
CA VAL A 26 -1.94 5.80 -0.56
C VAL A 26 -0.80 6.56 0.10
N ILE A 27 -0.39 7.68 -0.48
CA ILE A 27 0.59 8.58 0.14
C ILE A 27 -0.16 9.46 1.16
N PRO A 28 0.14 9.36 2.46
CA PRO A 28 -0.53 10.18 3.46
C PRO A 28 -0.07 11.64 3.38
N SER A 29 -0.97 12.58 3.71
CA SER A 29 -0.67 14.02 3.70
C SER A 29 0.49 14.40 4.62
N SER A 30 0.75 13.61 5.67
CA SER A 30 1.90 13.78 6.57
C SER A 30 3.24 13.74 5.86
N VAL A 31 3.37 13.03 4.73
CA VAL A 31 4.61 13.07 3.92
C VAL A 31 4.87 14.49 3.42
N TYR A 32 3.81 15.22 3.10
CA TYR A 32 3.86 16.56 2.53
C TYR A 32 3.79 17.70 3.54
N ASP A 33 3.77 17.40 4.85
CA ASP A 33 3.51 18.40 5.88
C ASP A 33 4.82 18.97 6.46
N PRO A 34 5.21 20.22 6.13
CA PRO A 34 6.47 20.81 6.60
C PRO A 34 6.44 21.18 8.09
N PHE A 35 5.28 21.15 8.74
CA PHE A 35 5.15 21.45 10.17
C PHE A 35 5.52 20.25 11.05
N LEU A 36 5.56 19.04 10.48
CA LEU A 36 5.96 17.83 11.20
C LEU A 36 7.47 17.80 11.42
N PRO A 37 7.94 17.42 12.63
CA PRO A 37 9.38 17.32 12.94
C PRO A 37 10.16 16.44 11.96
N GLU A 38 9.55 15.37 11.46
CA GLU A 38 10.14 14.42 10.51
C GLU A 38 10.46 15.03 9.13
N ASN A 39 9.75 16.09 8.73
CA ASN A 39 9.93 16.73 7.42
C ASN A 39 10.84 17.95 7.44
N LYS A 40 11.28 18.41 8.63
CA LYS A 40 12.13 19.62 8.75
C LYS A 40 13.45 19.50 7.99
N GLY A 41 13.98 18.28 7.84
CA GLY A 41 15.21 18.03 7.08
C GLY A 41 15.10 18.32 5.58
N PHE A 42 13.89 18.47 5.03
CA PHE A 42 13.67 18.82 3.63
C PHE A 42 13.60 20.34 3.38
N CYS A 43 13.57 21.14 4.46
CA CYS A 43 13.58 22.59 4.40
C CYS A 43 15.01 23.13 4.24
N SER A 44 15.16 24.26 3.54
CA SER A 44 16.41 25.00 3.38
C SER A 44 16.14 26.49 3.49
N ASP A 45 17.04 27.22 4.14
CA ASP A 45 16.98 28.69 4.21
C ASP A 45 17.03 29.36 2.82
N GLU A 46 17.47 28.64 1.79
CA GLU A 46 17.48 29.07 0.39
C GLU A 46 16.08 28.99 -0.27
N THR A 47 15.12 28.29 0.33
CA THR A 47 13.77 28.16 -0.22
C THR A 47 13.07 29.53 -0.25
N PRO A 48 12.67 30.03 -1.45
CA PRO A 48 12.04 31.34 -1.55
C PRO A 48 10.68 31.39 -0.86
N ARG A 49 10.32 32.58 -0.40
CA ARG A 49 9.05 32.82 0.29
C ARG A 49 7.97 33.31 -0.68
N TYR A 50 6.94 32.49 -0.85
CA TYR A 50 5.80 32.73 -1.72
C TYR A 50 4.55 33.17 -0.95
N PHE A 51 4.34 32.63 0.25
CA PHE A 51 3.14 32.85 1.06
C PHE A 51 3.47 33.42 2.46
N ASP A 52 2.42 33.77 3.20
CA ASP A 52 2.50 34.20 4.60
C ASP A 52 2.95 33.06 5.53
N THR A 53 3.40 33.40 6.75
CA THR A 53 4.07 32.44 7.66
C THR A 53 3.17 31.27 8.03
N ASP A 54 1.86 31.53 8.13
CA ASP A 54 0.87 30.53 8.56
C ASP A 54 0.69 29.42 7.52
N VAL A 55 1.01 29.70 6.25
CA VAL A 55 0.89 28.75 5.14
C VAL A 55 2.24 28.14 4.79
N GLN A 56 3.30 28.94 4.88
CA GLN A 56 4.66 28.56 4.51
C GLN A 56 5.62 28.82 5.68
N PRO A 57 6.09 27.75 6.37
CA PRO A 57 7.09 27.92 7.40
C PRO A 57 8.43 28.37 6.79
N GLN A 58 9.25 29.04 7.60
CA GLN A 58 10.55 29.57 7.17
C GLN A 58 11.43 28.45 6.62
N GLY A 59 11.98 28.67 5.42
CA GLY A 59 12.84 27.73 4.72
C GLY A 59 12.12 26.49 4.14
N CYS A 60 10.80 26.43 4.19
CA CYS A 60 10.04 25.29 3.66
C CYS A 60 9.11 25.73 2.53
N LEU A 61 8.62 24.77 1.75
CA LEU A 61 7.43 24.96 0.90
C LEU A 61 6.15 24.80 1.73
N PRO A 62 4.99 25.31 1.26
CA PRO A 62 3.69 24.98 1.86
C PRO A 62 3.42 23.47 1.84
N ALA A 63 2.50 23.02 2.69
CA ALA A 63 2.07 21.62 2.68
C ALA A 63 1.54 21.18 1.30
N GLY A 64 1.80 19.93 0.94
CA GLY A 64 1.41 19.34 -0.36
C GLY A 64 2.41 19.54 -1.50
N LEU A 65 3.54 20.21 -1.27
CA LEU A 65 4.58 20.44 -2.28
C LEU A 65 5.95 19.90 -1.87
N PHE A 66 6.74 19.44 -2.85
CA PHE A 66 8.14 19.06 -2.69
C PHE A 66 9.05 19.73 -3.69
N ASP A 67 10.27 20.02 -3.25
CA ASP A 67 11.34 20.60 -4.06
C ASP A 67 12.06 19.51 -4.87
N ILE A 68 11.87 19.53 -6.19
CA ILE A 68 12.60 18.66 -7.13
C ILE A 68 13.67 19.42 -7.91
N GLY A 69 13.71 20.75 -7.76
CA GLY A 69 14.59 21.65 -8.47
C GLY A 69 15.96 21.78 -7.81
N ARG A 70 16.04 21.67 -6.48
CA ARG A 70 17.31 21.70 -5.73
C ARG A 70 18.33 20.66 -6.18
N THR A 71 17.86 19.51 -6.68
CA THR A 71 18.72 18.44 -7.21
C THR A 71 19.20 18.71 -8.63
N LYS A 72 18.69 19.75 -9.30
CA LYS A 72 19.05 20.11 -10.67
C LYS A 72 20.13 21.21 -10.68
N PRO A 73 21.00 21.25 -11.72
CA PRO A 73 21.98 22.31 -11.86
C PRO A 73 21.33 23.70 -11.84
N GLY A 74 21.89 24.59 -11.01
CA GLY A 74 21.36 25.95 -10.83
C GLY A 74 20.14 26.05 -9.90
N SER A 75 19.73 24.95 -9.27
CA SER A 75 18.65 24.89 -8.27
C SER A 75 17.39 25.67 -8.68
N PRO A 76 16.85 25.42 -9.90
CA PRO A 76 15.67 26.13 -10.38
C PRO A 76 14.48 25.88 -9.44
N PRO A 77 13.56 26.84 -9.25
CA PRO A 77 12.42 26.70 -8.34
C PRO A 77 11.33 25.80 -8.95
N ILE A 78 11.59 24.50 -9.07
CA ILE A 78 10.69 23.51 -9.64
C ILE A 78 10.15 22.62 -8.51
N TYR A 79 8.83 22.55 -8.41
CA TYR A 79 8.13 21.89 -7.31
C TYR A 79 7.15 20.84 -7.84
N MET A 80 7.08 19.70 -7.16
CA MET A 80 6.10 18.66 -7.43
C MET A 80 4.97 18.72 -6.39
N SER A 81 3.72 18.49 -6.81
CA SER A 81 2.55 18.39 -5.93
C SER A 81 1.60 17.31 -6.45
N GLY A 82 0.53 17.03 -5.69
CA GLY A 82 -0.64 16.35 -6.25
C GLY A 82 -1.34 17.21 -7.31
N VAL A 83 -2.10 16.57 -8.20
CA VAL A 83 -2.89 17.25 -9.25
C VAL A 83 -3.81 18.29 -8.64
N HIS A 84 -3.87 19.48 -9.25
CA HIS A 84 -4.63 20.64 -8.79
C HIS A 84 -4.30 21.06 -7.36
N PHE A 85 -3.07 20.79 -6.91
CA PHE A 85 -2.60 21.02 -5.53
C PHE A 85 -3.38 20.19 -4.49
N TYR A 86 -3.71 18.94 -4.84
CA TYR A 86 -4.26 17.99 -3.87
C TYR A 86 -3.35 17.85 -2.64
N GLN A 87 -3.96 17.85 -1.44
CA GLN A 87 -3.30 17.91 -0.13
C GLN A 87 -2.56 19.23 0.21
N SER A 88 -2.74 20.30 -0.58
CA SER A 88 -2.23 21.63 -0.22
C SER A 88 -3.29 22.54 0.44
N PRO A 89 -2.87 23.56 1.21
CA PRO A 89 -3.76 24.59 1.73
C PRO A 89 -4.44 25.39 0.61
N PRO A 90 -5.69 25.86 0.79
CA PRO A 90 -6.42 26.64 -0.23
C PRO A 90 -5.67 27.84 -0.79
N GLN A 91 -4.85 28.50 0.04
CA GLN A 91 -4.05 29.67 -0.33
C GLN A 91 -3.10 29.39 -1.50
N VAL A 92 -2.69 28.13 -1.69
CA VAL A 92 -1.79 27.71 -2.78
C VAL A 92 -2.50 27.76 -4.13
N TYR A 93 -3.79 27.41 -4.18
CA TYR A 93 -4.50 27.19 -5.45
C TYR A 93 -5.68 28.12 -5.71
N GLN A 94 -6.24 28.78 -4.68
CA GLN A 94 -7.47 29.58 -4.77
C GLN A 94 -7.41 30.74 -5.77
N ASN A 95 -6.20 31.24 -6.08
CA ASN A 95 -6.01 32.35 -7.00
C ASN A 95 -5.96 31.91 -8.47
N PHE A 96 -5.96 30.61 -8.75
CA PHE A 96 -5.98 30.10 -10.11
C PHE A 96 -7.41 29.83 -10.56
N THR A 97 -7.69 30.29 -11.78
CA THR A 97 -8.91 29.93 -12.51
C THR A 97 -8.54 28.98 -13.64
N GLY A 98 -9.41 28.01 -13.95
CA GLY A 98 -9.23 27.15 -15.13
C GLY A 98 -8.93 25.68 -14.85
N PHE A 99 -8.84 25.28 -13.58
CA PHE A 99 -8.84 23.87 -13.17
C PHE A 99 -9.79 23.66 -11.97
N PRO A 100 -10.35 22.45 -11.80
CA PRO A 100 -11.27 22.17 -10.70
C PRO A 100 -10.56 22.22 -9.35
N HIS A 101 -11.31 22.43 -8.27
CA HIS A 101 -10.75 22.34 -6.93
C HIS A 101 -10.15 20.95 -6.68
N PRO A 102 -9.07 20.84 -5.90
CA PRO A 102 -8.43 19.56 -5.62
C PRO A 102 -9.42 18.55 -5.05
N ASP A 103 -9.44 17.36 -5.64
CA ASP A 103 -10.33 16.27 -5.29
C ASP A 103 -9.53 14.99 -5.00
N SER A 104 -10.02 14.23 -4.03
CA SER A 104 -9.57 12.89 -3.70
C SER A 104 -9.72 11.87 -4.83
N SER A 105 -10.53 12.14 -5.86
CA SER A 105 -10.66 11.25 -7.02
C SER A 105 -9.36 11.10 -7.82
N GLN A 106 -8.50 12.13 -7.82
CA GLN A 106 -7.21 12.14 -8.53
C GLN A 106 -6.03 11.98 -7.59
N ARG A 107 -6.17 11.14 -6.55
CA ARG A 107 -5.07 10.86 -5.62
C ARG A 107 -4.24 9.67 -6.06
N THR A 108 -2.94 9.72 -5.80
CA THR A 108 -2.03 8.60 -6.07
C THR A 108 -2.35 7.40 -5.17
N TYR A 109 -2.46 6.22 -5.77
CA TYR A 109 -2.60 4.95 -5.08
C TYR A 109 -1.85 3.81 -5.77
N ILE A 110 -1.51 2.79 -4.98
CA ILE A 110 -0.88 1.55 -5.44
C ILE A 110 -1.68 0.39 -4.85
N ASP A 111 -2.15 -0.52 -5.70
CA ASP A 111 -2.85 -1.73 -5.32
C ASP A 111 -1.91 -2.93 -5.43
N LEU A 112 -1.65 -3.59 -4.31
CA LEU A 112 -0.73 -4.73 -4.20
C LEU A 112 -1.49 -6.01 -3.87
N GLU A 113 -1.14 -7.13 -4.49
CA GLU A 113 -1.60 -8.45 -4.06
C GLU A 113 -0.87 -8.82 -2.74
N PRO A 114 -1.59 -9.14 -1.65
CA PRO A 114 -1.02 -9.22 -0.31
C PRO A 114 -0.03 -10.36 -0.08
N ILE A 115 -0.11 -11.46 -0.83
CA ILE A 115 0.74 -12.64 -0.62
C ILE A 115 2.06 -12.51 -1.39
N THR A 116 1.98 -12.15 -2.67
CA THR A 116 3.11 -12.07 -3.59
C THR A 116 3.78 -10.69 -3.60
N GLY A 117 3.07 -9.64 -3.18
CA GLY A 117 3.53 -8.26 -3.25
C GLY A 117 3.53 -7.67 -4.67
N VAL A 118 2.96 -8.38 -5.65
CA VAL A 118 2.88 -7.91 -7.04
C VAL A 118 1.94 -6.70 -7.12
N ILE A 119 2.39 -5.69 -7.87
CA ILE A 119 1.59 -4.51 -8.21
C ILE A 119 0.51 -4.92 -9.22
N VAL A 120 -0.75 -4.79 -8.82
CA VAL A 120 -1.90 -5.10 -9.67
C VAL A 120 -2.34 -3.87 -10.47
N GLU A 121 -2.39 -2.73 -9.79
CA GLU A 121 -2.74 -1.44 -10.39
C GLU A 121 -2.00 -0.30 -9.66
N VAL A 122 -1.54 0.69 -10.42
CA VAL A 122 -1.04 1.97 -9.92
C VAL A 122 -1.78 3.05 -10.65
N PHE A 123 -2.20 4.05 -9.90
CA PHE A 123 -2.60 5.33 -10.44
C PHE A 123 -1.77 6.40 -9.75
N GLU A 124 -0.91 7.05 -10.50
CA GLU A 124 -0.13 8.19 -10.04
C GLU A 124 -0.67 9.47 -10.67
N ALA A 125 -0.99 10.44 -9.82
CA ALA A 125 -1.46 11.74 -10.23
C ALA A 125 -0.52 12.79 -9.64
N SER A 126 0.31 13.39 -10.48
CA SER A 126 1.33 14.36 -10.08
C SER A 126 1.26 15.64 -10.92
N GLN A 127 1.79 16.72 -10.36
CA GLN A 127 1.82 18.04 -10.99
C GLN A 127 3.18 18.70 -10.80
N ILE A 128 3.71 19.25 -11.89
CA ILE A 128 4.92 20.05 -11.92
C ILE A 128 4.54 21.52 -11.87
N ASN A 129 5.16 22.24 -10.95
CA ASN A 129 4.94 23.65 -10.68
C ASN A 129 6.28 24.41 -10.73
N VAL A 130 6.21 25.70 -11.04
CA VAL A 130 7.37 26.61 -11.04
C VAL A 130 7.12 27.76 -10.09
N GLY A 131 8.05 27.96 -9.16
CA GLY A 131 8.05 29.10 -8.27
C GLY A 131 8.49 30.38 -8.99
N MET A 132 7.61 31.37 -9.02
CA MET A 132 7.90 32.69 -9.56
C MET A 132 8.11 33.69 -8.43
N ILE A 133 9.24 34.39 -8.47
CA ILE A 133 9.54 35.52 -7.59
C ILE A 133 9.82 36.76 -8.43
N ASN A 134 9.50 37.93 -7.88
CA ASN A 134 9.86 39.18 -8.53
C ASN A 134 11.39 39.26 -8.64
N SER A 135 11.89 39.67 -9.80
CA SER A 135 13.32 39.87 -10.01
C SER A 135 13.61 41.31 -10.44
N SER A 136 14.88 41.69 -10.41
CA SER A 136 15.36 43.00 -10.89
C SER A 136 15.21 43.17 -12.41
N LEU A 137 14.86 42.10 -13.15
CA LEU A 137 14.56 42.19 -14.57
C LEU A 137 13.27 42.95 -14.79
N HIS A 138 13.30 43.93 -15.69
CA HIS A 138 12.17 44.83 -15.98
C HIS A 138 10.88 44.07 -16.36
N MET A 139 10.98 42.87 -16.93
CA MET A 139 9.84 42.03 -17.31
C MET A 139 9.23 41.26 -16.13
N LEU A 140 9.99 41.01 -15.06
CA LEU A 140 9.57 40.18 -13.91
C LEU A 140 9.34 40.98 -12.62
N ASN A 141 9.64 42.29 -12.63
CA ASN A 141 9.55 43.15 -11.45
C ASN A 141 8.12 43.32 -10.89
N LYS A 142 7.09 43.09 -11.71
CA LYS A 142 5.66 43.20 -11.36
C LYS A 142 4.98 41.85 -11.14
N ILE A 143 5.69 40.73 -11.30
CA ILE A 143 5.08 39.41 -11.13
C ILE A 143 4.91 39.13 -9.64
N PRO A 144 3.70 38.75 -9.17
CA PRO A 144 3.49 38.38 -7.79
C PRO A 144 4.29 37.12 -7.45
N ARG A 145 4.67 36.99 -6.18
CA ARG A 145 5.31 35.77 -5.69
C ARG A 145 4.24 34.68 -5.65
N MET A 146 4.42 33.62 -6.44
CA MET A 146 3.45 32.54 -6.54
C MET A 146 4.08 31.25 -7.07
N ILE A 147 3.44 30.12 -6.81
CA ILE A 147 3.81 28.82 -7.36
C ILE A 147 2.85 28.48 -8.49
N VAL A 148 3.32 28.52 -9.74
CA VAL A 148 2.48 28.38 -10.93
C VAL A 148 2.46 26.92 -11.41
N PRO A 149 1.29 26.30 -11.56
CA PRO A 149 1.20 24.97 -12.17
C PRO A 149 1.54 25.05 -13.65
N VAL A 150 2.42 24.15 -14.12
CA VAL A 150 2.87 24.12 -15.53
C VAL A 150 2.22 22.97 -16.27
N LEU A 151 2.29 21.77 -15.69
CA LEU A 151 1.65 20.58 -16.24
C LEU A 151 1.30 19.61 -15.12
N TRP A 152 0.26 18.84 -15.35
CA TRP A 152 -0.11 17.67 -14.59
C TRP A 152 0.08 16.37 -15.40
N MET A 153 0.08 15.23 -14.74
CA MET A 153 0.13 13.95 -15.45
C MET A 153 -0.55 12.88 -14.61
N ASN A 154 -1.32 12.05 -15.31
CA ASN A 154 -1.95 10.86 -14.73
C ASN A 154 -1.29 9.65 -15.38
N GLU A 155 -0.54 8.90 -14.60
CA GLU A 155 0.07 7.65 -15.02
C GLU A 155 -0.74 6.49 -14.45
N MET A 156 -1.23 5.63 -15.32
CA MET A 156 -1.98 4.44 -14.95
C MET A 156 -1.23 3.22 -15.43
N ILE A 157 -0.88 2.34 -14.50
CA ILE A 157 -0.25 1.05 -14.76
C ILE A 157 -1.22 -0.01 -14.25
N SER A 158 -1.64 -0.93 -15.11
CA SER A 158 -2.51 -2.04 -14.71
C SER A 158 -2.03 -3.31 -15.36
N LEU A 159 -2.09 -4.43 -14.64
CA LEU A 159 -1.83 -5.73 -15.24
C LEU A 159 -2.82 -6.01 -16.38
N ASP A 160 -2.30 -6.53 -17.50
CA ASP A 160 -3.11 -7.04 -18.58
C ASP A 160 -3.86 -8.31 -18.17
N GLU A 161 -4.91 -8.65 -18.92
CA GLU A 161 -5.81 -9.75 -18.56
C GLU A 161 -5.11 -11.12 -18.50
N TYR A 162 -4.13 -11.35 -19.37
CA TYR A 162 -3.38 -12.61 -19.39
C TYR A 162 -2.52 -12.74 -18.12
N THR A 163 -1.77 -11.70 -17.79
CA THR A 163 -0.95 -11.65 -16.57
C THR A 163 -1.80 -11.72 -15.30
N LYS A 164 -2.98 -11.11 -15.28
CA LYS A 164 -3.94 -11.23 -14.17
C LYS A 164 -4.38 -12.68 -13.96
N ASN A 165 -4.72 -13.40 -15.03
CA ASN A 165 -5.12 -14.81 -14.94
C ASN A 165 -3.98 -15.71 -14.45
N ASP A 166 -2.74 -15.41 -14.83
CA ASP A 166 -1.59 -16.15 -14.32
C ASP A 166 -1.30 -15.84 -12.85
N LEU A 167 -1.39 -14.57 -12.45
CA LEU A 167 -1.30 -14.17 -11.04
C LEU A 167 -2.39 -14.83 -10.21
N GLU A 168 -3.63 -14.89 -10.72
CA GLU A 168 -4.75 -15.54 -10.05
C GLU A 168 -4.42 -17.01 -9.70
N LYS A 169 -3.91 -17.78 -10.67
CA LYS A 169 -3.52 -19.18 -10.44
C LYS A 169 -2.45 -19.30 -9.36
N ILE A 170 -1.46 -18.41 -9.37
CA ILE A 170 -0.36 -18.39 -8.39
C ILE A 170 -0.89 -18.06 -7.00
N THR A 171 -1.76 -17.07 -6.87
CA THR A 171 -2.34 -16.64 -5.58
C THR A 171 -3.21 -17.75 -4.96
N PHE A 172 -3.96 -18.51 -5.75
CA PHE A 172 -4.83 -19.59 -5.24
C PHE A 172 -4.14 -20.94 -5.05
N MET A 173 -3.01 -21.20 -5.71
CA MET A 173 -2.25 -22.45 -5.58
C MET A 173 -1.89 -22.82 -4.12
N PRO A 174 -1.30 -21.95 -3.28
CA PRO A 174 -0.94 -22.30 -1.90
C PRO A 174 -2.17 -22.59 -1.04
N LEU A 175 -3.29 -21.89 -1.26
CA LEU A 175 -4.55 -22.16 -0.57
C LEU A 175 -5.08 -23.55 -0.93
N GLY A 176 -5.09 -23.91 -2.22
CA GLY A 176 -5.48 -25.24 -2.69
C GLY A 176 -4.60 -26.35 -2.09
N ALA A 177 -3.28 -26.15 -2.09
CA ALA A 177 -2.34 -27.09 -1.49
C ALA A 177 -2.57 -27.27 0.02
N ARG A 178 -2.86 -26.18 0.75
CA ARG A 178 -3.17 -26.22 2.18
C ARG A 178 -4.47 -26.98 2.47
N ILE A 179 -5.53 -26.72 1.70
CA ILE A 179 -6.82 -27.41 1.86
C ILE A 179 -6.65 -28.91 1.59
N LEU A 180 -5.94 -29.27 0.51
CA LEU A 180 -5.64 -30.67 0.19
C LEU A 180 -4.83 -31.34 1.31
N GLY A 181 -3.80 -30.67 1.82
CA GLY A 181 -2.97 -31.18 2.91
C GLY A 181 -3.78 -31.43 4.20
N ILE A 182 -4.60 -30.46 4.62
CA ILE A 182 -5.49 -30.62 5.79
C ILE A 182 -6.46 -31.78 5.58
N SER A 183 -7.02 -31.92 4.37
CA SER A 183 -7.97 -32.99 4.05
C SER A 183 -7.31 -34.37 4.13
N LEU A 184 -6.09 -34.52 3.61
CA LEU A 184 -5.33 -35.78 3.67
C LEU A 184 -4.94 -36.15 5.10
N VAL A 185 -4.49 -35.19 5.91
CA VAL A 185 -4.17 -35.42 7.32
C VAL A 185 -5.42 -35.81 8.10
N GLY A 186 -6.54 -35.12 7.88
CA GLY A 186 -7.83 -35.44 8.51
C GLY A 186 -8.30 -36.85 8.16
N ALA A 187 -8.21 -37.25 6.88
CA ALA A 187 -8.52 -38.60 6.45
C ALA A 187 -7.59 -39.65 7.09
N GLY A 188 -6.30 -39.36 7.20
CA GLY A 188 -5.32 -40.23 7.86
C GLY A 188 -5.62 -40.45 9.34
N ILE A 189 -5.94 -39.39 10.08
CA ILE A 189 -6.31 -39.47 11.51
C ILE A 189 -7.61 -40.27 11.68
N PHE A 190 -8.60 -40.06 10.79
CA PHE A 190 -9.84 -40.82 10.83
C PHE A 190 -9.62 -42.32 10.62
N LEU A 191 -8.86 -42.70 9.59
CA LEU A 191 -8.53 -44.11 9.33
C LEU A 191 -7.73 -44.73 10.49
N TRP A 192 -6.80 -43.98 11.08
CA TRP A 192 -6.04 -44.43 12.24
C TRP A 192 -6.92 -44.65 13.47
N ALA A 193 -7.87 -43.76 13.74
CA ALA A 193 -8.83 -43.91 14.84
C ALA A 193 -9.72 -45.14 14.64
N VAL A 194 -10.21 -45.38 13.41
CA VAL A 194 -11.00 -46.57 13.08
C VAL A 194 -10.18 -47.85 13.30
N PHE A 195 -8.91 -47.87 12.85
CA PHE A 195 -8.01 -49.00 13.06
C PHE A 195 -7.77 -49.28 14.55
N LEU A 196 -7.56 -48.24 15.36
CA LEU A 196 -7.41 -48.38 16.81
C LEU A 196 -8.69 -48.94 17.46
N ILE A 197 -9.87 -48.44 17.09
CA ILE A 197 -11.15 -48.94 17.63
C ILE A 197 -11.33 -50.42 17.28
N ILE A 198 -11.07 -50.81 16.03
CA ILE A 198 -11.17 -52.22 15.61
C ILE A 198 -10.16 -53.08 16.37
N SER A 199 -8.91 -52.63 16.51
CA SER A 199 -7.87 -53.38 17.22
C SER A 199 -8.19 -53.54 18.71
N LEU A 200 -8.73 -52.49 19.36
CA LEU A 200 -9.16 -52.57 20.75
C LEU A 200 -10.38 -53.49 20.92
N ALA A 201 -11.34 -53.44 20.00
CA ALA A 201 -12.52 -54.29 20.01
C ALA A 201 -12.14 -55.78 19.83
N THR A 202 -11.21 -56.10 18.91
CA THR A 202 -10.76 -57.49 18.72
C THR A 202 -9.97 -58.01 19.93
N ILE A 203 -9.11 -57.19 20.55
CA ILE A 203 -8.42 -57.55 21.79
C ILE A 203 -9.43 -57.80 22.92
N TYR A 204 -10.44 -56.93 23.08
CA TYR A 204 -11.47 -57.07 24.09
C TYR A 204 -12.29 -58.36 23.89
N LEU A 205 -12.74 -58.63 22.66
CA LEU A 205 -13.51 -59.83 22.34
C LEU A 205 -12.69 -61.11 22.55
N LYS A 206 -11.40 -61.11 22.17
CA LYS A 206 -10.52 -62.26 22.40
C LYS A 206 -10.35 -62.54 23.89
N ARG A 207 -10.09 -61.50 24.68
CA ARG A 207 -9.91 -61.63 26.13
C ARG A 207 -11.18 -62.12 26.84
N ASN A 208 -12.35 -61.67 26.42
CA ASN A 208 -13.62 -62.16 26.97
C ASN A 208 -13.88 -63.64 26.60
N ALA A 209 -13.47 -64.08 25.41
CA ALA A 209 -13.55 -65.49 25.02
C ALA A 209 -12.58 -66.37 25.83
N ASP A 210 -11.36 -65.88 26.08
CA ASP A 210 -10.36 -66.58 26.91
C ASP A 210 -10.87 -66.72 28.36
N ASP A 211 -11.48 -65.67 28.93
CA ASP A 211 -12.09 -65.68 30.28
C ASP A 211 -13.28 -66.67 30.36
N GLU A 212 -14.14 -66.77 29.33
CA GLU A 212 -15.24 -67.76 29.29
C GLU A 212 -14.72 -69.20 29.23
N THR A 213 -13.67 -69.49 28.45
CA THR A 213 -13.08 -70.84 28.40
C THR A 213 -12.48 -71.31 29.72
N HIS A 214 -11.83 -70.41 30.47
CA HIS A 214 -11.27 -70.75 31.78
C HIS A 214 -12.35 -71.08 32.82
N LEU A 215 -13.47 -70.37 32.81
CA LEU A 215 -14.60 -70.66 33.71
C LEU A 215 -15.25 -72.02 33.42
N ILE A 216 -15.32 -72.43 32.15
CA ILE A 216 -15.89 -73.73 31.75
C ILE A 216 -14.95 -74.88 32.12
N GLU A 217 -13.63 -74.72 32.01
CA GLU A 217 -12.67 -75.73 32.46
C GLU A 217 -12.69 -75.91 33.98
N ASP A 218 -12.74 -74.82 34.77
CA ASP A 218 -12.83 -74.89 36.23
C ASP A 218 -14.14 -75.56 36.72
N ASP A 219 -15.26 -75.34 36.03
CA ASP A 219 -16.55 -76.02 36.34
C ASP A 219 -16.55 -77.51 35.96
N MET A 220 -15.67 -77.97 35.05
CA MET A 220 -15.55 -79.39 34.69
C MET A 220 -14.58 -80.18 35.58
N GLU A 221 -13.70 -79.51 36.34
CA GLU A 221 -12.76 -80.14 37.29
C GLU A 221 -13.31 -80.31 38.72
N ASN A 222 -14.52 -79.82 39.01
CA ASN A 222 -15.22 -79.95 40.30
C ASN A 222 -16.40 -80.95 40.24
#